data_AF-A0A1S6QIH6-F1
#
_entry.id   AF-A0A1S6QIH6-F1
#
_cell.length_a   1.000
_cell.length_b   1.000
_cell.length_c   1.000
_cell.angle_alpha   90.00
_cell.angle_beta   90.00
_cell.angle_gamma   90.00
#
_symmetry.space_group_name_H-M   'P 1'
#
loop_
_entity.id
_entity.type
_entity.pdbx_description
1 polymer ?
#
loop_
_entity_poly.entity_id
_entity_poly.type
_entity_poly.pdbx_seq_one_letter_code
_entity_poly.pdbx_strand_id
1 'polypeptide(L)'
;MAQKKQFKLPKWIKDTLQVVIMIGVLMAAYNFFGPAINPNGTYFAWWTFPYSILAALLVVGAWNFLKYRMSLLKIEMDKEDEQKAQREQARQQKAAAEDAVEAEKRRQRNQSKQQSR
;
A
#
# COMPACT_ATOMS: atom_id res chain seq x y z
N MET A 1 6.35 19.05 37.65
CA MET A 1 7.21 18.16 36.84
C MET A 1 6.79 18.29 35.38
N ALA A 2 7.62 18.90 34.53
CA ALA A 2 7.28 19.15 33.13
C ALA A 2 7.21 17.83 32.36
N GLN A 3 6.05 17.52 31.77
CA GLN A 3 5.90 16.32 30.96
C GLN A 3 6.81 16.42 29.72
N LYS A 4 7.79 15.50 29.62
CA LYS A 4 8.66 15.40 28.44
C LYS A 4 7.78 15.05 27.23
N LYS A 5 7.57 16.04 26.36
CA LYS A 5 6.91 15.88 25.06
C LYS A 5 7.76 14.92 24.23
N GLN A 6 7.31 13.67 24.13
CA GLN A 6 7.99 12.62 23.38
C GLN A 6 7.96 13.01 21.91
N PHE A 7 9.09 13.51 21.39
CA PHE A 7 9.22 13.95 20.00
C PHE A 7 9.15 12.70 19.11
N LYS A 8 7.95 12.39 18.59
CA LYS A 8 7.76 11.28 17.66
C LYS A 8 8.33 11.69 16.31
N LEU A 9 9.57 11.29 16.03
CA LEU A 9 10.16 11.44 14.70
C LEU A 9 9.24 10.81 13.65
N PRO A 10 8.99 11.49 12.51
CA PRO A 10 8.27 10.93 11.38
C PRO A 10 8.84 9.58 10.97
N LYS A 11 7.97 8.65 10.57
CA LYS A 11 8.36 7.28 10.22
C LYS A 11 9.48 7.24 9.17
N TRP A 12 9.45 8.12 8.17
CA TRP A 12 10.47 8.19 7.13
C TRP A 12 11.87 8.55 7.67
N ILE A 13 11.98 9.34 8.74
CA ILE A 13 13.28 9.67 9.36
C ILE A 13 13.81 8.46 10.13
N LYS A 14 12.94 7.79 10.88
CA LYS A 14 13.30 6.58 11.63
C LYS A 14 13.77 5.48 10.69
N ASP A 15 13.04 5.24 9.61
CA ASP A 15 13.37 4.22 8.61
C ASP A 15 14.71 4.55 7.93
N THR A 16 14.93 5.82 7.56
CA THR A 16 16.22 6.28 6.99
C THR A 16 17.38 6.08 7.97
N LEU A 17 17.20 6.49 9.23
CA LEU A 17 18.23 6.35 10.26
C LEU A 17 18.54 4.88 10.55
N GLN A 18 17.53 4.02 10.59
CA GLN A 18 17.69 2.59 10.77
C GLN A 18 18.48 1.95 9.63
N VAL A 19 18.20 2.33 8.38
CA VAL A 19 18.96 1.86 7.21
C VAL A 19 20.41 2.33 7.26
N VAL A 20 20.66 3.60 7.61
CA VAL A 20 22.02 4.14 7.74
C VAL A 20 22.80 3.39 8.83
N ILE A 21 22.17 3.14 9.99
CA ILE A 21 22.77 2.35 11.07
C ILE A 21 23.06 0.92 10.59
N MET A 22 22.12 0.28 9.90
CA MET A 22 22.30 -1.09 9.40
C MET A 22 23.45 -1.19 8.40
N ILE A 23 23.56 -0.23 7.46
CA ILE A 23 24.67 -0.15 6.51
C ILE A 23 26.00 0.07 7.24
N GLY A 24 26.02 0.97 8.23
CA GLY A 24 27.19 1.20 9.07
C GLY A 24 27.65 -0.06 9.81
N VAL A 25 26.71 -0.81 10.38
CA VAL A 25 26.99 -2.10 11.05
C VAL A 25 27.52 -3.13 10.06
N LEU A 26 26.94 -3.23 8.87
CA LEU A 26 27.41 -4.13 7.81
C LEU A 26 28.84 -3.78 7.35
N MET A 27 29.16 -2.51 7.19
CA MET A 27 30.52 -2.10 6.82
C MET A 27 31.52 -2.35 7.94
N ALA A 28 31.16 -2.07 9.19
CA ALA A 28 31.99 -2.39 10.34
C ALA A 28 32.24 -3.90 10.44
N ALA A 29 31.21 -4.71 10.22
CA ALA A 29 31.32 -6.17 10.18
C ALA A 29 32.22 -6.63 9.02
N TYR A 30 32.09 -6.06 7.81
CA TYR A 30 32.98 -6.38 6.70
C TYR A 30 34.43 -6.03 7.02
N ASN A 31 34.70 -4.90 7.68
CA ASN A 31 36.07 -4.52 8.02
C ASN A 31 36.66 -5.36 9.17
N PHE A 32 35.81 -5.89 10.06
CA PHE A 32 36.23 -6.71 11.20
C PHE A 32 36.42 -8.19 10.82
N PHE A 33 35.48 -8.75 10.05
CA PHE A 33 35.51 -10.15 9.61
C PHE A 33 36.24 -10.34 8.27
N GLY A 34 36.33 -9.31 7.44
CA GLY A 34 37.01 -9.35 6.13
C GLY A 34 38.45 -9.84 6.21
N PRO A 35 39.28 -9.34 7.14
CA PRO A 35 40.66 -9.82 7.31
C PRO A 35 40.75 -11.29 7.77
N ALA A 36 39.74 -11.79 8.48
CA ALA A 36 39.68 -13.18 8.92
C ALA A 36 39.30 -14.15 7.78
N ILE A 37 38.56 -13.68 6.78
CA ILE A 37 38.12 -14.49 5.63
C ILE A 37 39.07 -14.33 4.44
N ASN A 38 39.59 -13.12 4.23
CA ASN A 38 40.54 -12.79 3.17
C ASN A 38 41.65 -11.88 3.72
N PRO A 39 42.77 -12.45 4.21
CA PRO A 39 43.85 -11.67 4.82
C PRO A 39 44.58 -10.73 3.84
N ASN A 40 44.44 -10.94 2.52
CA ASN A 40 44.95 -10.05 1.48
C ASN A 40 43.86 -9.14 0.87
N GLY A 41 42.65 -9.16 1.42
CA GLY A 41 41.53 -8.37 0.94
C GLY A 41 41.65 -6.89 1.27
N THR A 42 41.23 -6.03 0.35
CA THR A 42 41.23 -4.58 0.55
C THR A 42 40.15 -4.15 1.55
N TYR A 43 40.52 -3.32 2.51
CA TYR A 43 39.60 -2.74 3.48
C TYR A 43 38.56 -1.85 2.82
N PHE A 44 37.40 -1.73 3.47
CA PHE A 44 36.39 -0.78 3.02
C PHE A 44 36.89 0.65 3.28
N ALA A 45 37.02 1.44 2.21
CA ALA A 45 37.59 2.77 2.30
C ALA A 45 36.58 3.73 2.95
N TRP A 46 36.79 4.10 4.22
CA TRP A 46 35.84 4.88 5.03
C TRP A 46 35.43 6.23 4.42
N TRP A 47 36.24 6.80 3.52
CA TRP A 47 35.89 8.01 2.79
C TRP A 47 34.72 7.81 1.80
N THR A 48 34.40 6.57 1.41
CA THR A 48 33.26 6.26 0.53
C THR A 48 31.93 6.17 1.30
N PHE A 49 31.99 6.09 2.63
CA PHE A 49 30.80 5.98 3.50
C PHE A 49 29.77 7.11 3.29
N PRO A 50 30.17 8.41 3.17
CA PRO A 50 29.22 9.48 2.87
C PRO A 50 28.49 9.29 1.54
N TYR A 51 29.18 8.72 0.54
CA TYR A 51 28.57 8.41 -0.76
C TYR A 51 27.56 7.27 -0.66
N SER A 52 27.81 6.29 0.21
CA SER A 52 26.82 5.24 0.51
C SER A 52 25.58 5.79 1.21
N ILE A 53 25.73 6.78 2.10
CA ILE A 53 24.60 7.50 2.70
C ILE A 53 23.82 8.26 1.62
N LEU A 54 24.50 8.99 0.75
CA LEU A 54 23.85 9.70 -0.36
C LEU A 54 23.11 8.74 -1.29
N ALA A 55 23.73 7.62 -1.65
CA ALA A 55 23.09 6.58 -2.45
C ALA A 55 21.85 6.00 -1.73
N ALA A 56 21.93 5.74 -0.42
CA ALA A 56 20.78 5.27 0.36
C ALA A 56 19.64 6.31 0.38
N LEU A 57 19.96 7.59 0.57
CA LEU A 57 18.98 8.68 0.51
C LEU A 57 18.31 8.78 -0.86
N LEU A 58 19.09 8.62 -1.94
CA LEU A 58 18.55 8.59 -3.31
C LEU A 58 17.63 7.39 -3.51
N VAL A 59 18.00 6.21 -3.04
CA VAL A 59 17.17 5.00 -3.14
C VAL A 59 15.87 5.15 -2.34
N VAL A 60 15.95 5.64 -1.10
CA VAL A 60 14.75 5.87 -0.26
C VAL A 60 13.87 6.96 -0.85
N GLY A 61 14.47 8.05 -1.34
CA GLY A 61 13.76 9.13 -2.02
C GLY A 61 13.04 8.64 -3.27
N ALA A 62 13.74 7.88 -4.13
CA ALA A 62 13.17 7.27 -5.33
C ALA A 62 12.05 6.28 -4.99
N TRP A 63 12.23 5.44 -3.97
CA TRP A 63 11.21 4.49 -3.53
C TRP A 63 9.95 5.19 -3.02
N ASN A 64 10.11 6.23 -2.20
CA ASN A 64 8.99 7.00 -1.67
C ASN A 64 8.25 7.74 -2.80
N PHE A 65 8.99 8.26 -3.78
CA PHE A 65 8.41 8.88 -4.98
C PHE A 65 7.61 7.88 -5.83
N LEU A 66 8.16 6.68 -6.09
CA LEU A 66 7.44 5.62 -6.79
C LEU A 66 6.19 5.18 -6.03
N LYS A 67 6.29 5.00 -4.72
CA LYS A 67 5.15 4.62 -3.88
C LYS A 67 4.04 5.66 -3.93
N TYR A 68 4.40 6.95 -3.87
CA TYR A 68 3.45 8.04 -3.99
C TYR A 68 2.73 8.01 -5.35
N ARG A 69 3.48 7.86 -6.44
CA ARG A 69 2.92 7.70 -7.80
C ARG A 69 1.99 6.50 -7.91
N MET A 70 2.38 5.33 -7.41
CA MET A 70 1.53 4.13 -7.44
C MET A 70 0.29 4.26 -6.55
N SER A 71 0.37 5.00 -5.44
CA SER A 71 -0.82 5.23 -4.59
C SER A 71 -1.88 6.07 -5.30
N LEU A 72 -1.46 7.07 -6.09
CA LEU A 72 -2.39 7.88 -6.88
C LEU A 72 -3.11 7.05 -7.94
N LEU A 73 -2.37 6.18 -8.65
CA LEU A 73 -2.94 5.24 -9.62
C LEU A 73 -3.94 4.28 -8.97
N LYS A 74 -3.64 3.75 -7.77
CA LYS A 74 -4.57 2.90 -7.04
C LYS A 74 -5.85 3.62 -6.64
N ILE A 75 -5.75 4.86 -6.16
CA ILE A 75 -6.92 5.66 -5.78
C ILE A 75 -7.83 5.89 -7.00
N GLU A 76 -7.26 6.05 -8.18
CA GLU A 76 -8.03 6.23 -9.42
C GLU A 76 -8.71 4.93 -9.86
N MET A 77 -8.01 3.80 -9.79
CA MET A 77 -8.61 2.48 -10.06
C MET A 77 -9.71 2.10 -9.06
N ASP A 78 -9.47 2.30 -7.76
CA ASP A 78 -10.46 1.99 -6.71
C ASP A 78 -11.75 2.81 -6.93
N LYS A 79 -11.63 4.07 -7.37
CA LYS A 79 -12.79 4.90 -7.73
C LYS A 79 -13.56 4.38 -8.94
N GLU A 80 -12.87 3.86 -9.96
CA GLU A 80 -13.55 3.26 -11.12
C GLU A 80 -14.28 1.97 -10.75
N ASP A 81 -13.68 1.14 -9.90
CA ASP A 81 -14.27 -0.11 -9.45
C ASP A 81 -15.46 0.13 -8.50
N GLU A 82 -15.37 1.11 -7.61
CA GLU A 82 -16.51 1.55 -6.79
C GLU A 82 -17.68 2.05 -7.65
N GLN A 83 -17.42 2.81 -8.72
CA GLN A 83 -18.47 3.26 -9.63
C GLN A 83 -19.11 2.11 -10.41
N LYS A 84 -18.33 1.11 -10.84
CA LYS A 84 -18.86 -0.09 -11.50
C LYS A 84 -19.72 -0.90 -10.53
N ALA A 85 -19.25 -1.12 -9.31
CA ALA A 85 -20.00 -1.84 -8.29
C ALA A 85 -21.33 -1.15 -7.96
N GLN A 86 -21.35 0.18 -7.83
CA GLN A 86 -22.59 0.94 -7.63
C GLN A 86 -23.55 0.82 -8.81
N ARG A 87 -23.05 0.84 -10.06
CA ARG A 87 -23.89 0.65 -11.25
C ARG A 87 -24.48 -0.76 -11.33
N GLU A 88 -23.72 -1.78 -10.95
CA GLU A 88 -24.22 -3.16 -10.90
C GLU A 88 -25.27 -3.34 -9.81
N GLN A 89 -25.04 -2.80 -8.61
CA GLN A 89 -26.05 -2.82 -7.54
C GLN A 89 -27.33 -2.09 -7.96
N ALA A 90 -27.22 -0.93 -8.61
CA ALA A 90 -28.39 -0.21 -9.12
C ALA A 90 -29.13 -1.00 -10.21
N ARG A 91 -28.42 -1.73 -11.08
CA ARG A 91 -29.04 -2.63 -12.08
C ARG A 91 -29.75 -3.81 -11.42
N GLN A 92 -29.14 -4.43 -10.41
CA GLN A 92 -29.75 -5.53 -9.67
C GLN A 92 -31.01 -5.09 -8.91
N GLN A 93 -30.99 -3.91 -8.28
CA GLN A 93 -32.17 -3.35 -7.62
C GLN A 93 -33.30 -3.06 -8.61
N LYS A 94 -32.98 -2.53 -9.80
CA LYS A 94 -33.97 -2.31 -10.86
C LYS A 94 -34.56 -3.62 -11.37
N ALA A 95 -33.73 -4.63 -11.64
CA ALA A 95 -34.18 -5.95 -12.06
C ALA A 95 -35.09 -6.60 -11.00
N ALA A 96 -34.69 -6.54 -9.72
CA ALA A 96 -35.51 -7.06 -8.62
C ALA A 96 -36.84 -6.33 -8.44
N ALA A 97 -36.86 -5.01 -8.68
CA ALA A 97 -38.10 -4.22 -8.65
C ALA A 97 -39.03 -4.57 -9.82
N GLU A 98 -38.49 -4.77 -11.03
CA GLU A 98 -39.25 -5.22 -12.20
C GLU A 98 -39.83 -6.62 -12.00
N ASP A 99 -39.04 -7.56 -11.47
CA ASP A 99 -39.49 -8.91 -11.13
C ASP A 99 -40.62 -8.91 -10.08
N ALA A 100 -40.54 -8.03 -9.07
CA ALA A 100 -41.58 -7.89 -8.06
C ALA A 100 -42.90 -7.40 -8.67
N VAL A 101 -42.84 -6.39 -9.55
CA VAL A 101 -44.02 -5.86 -10.25
C VAL A 101 -44.62 -6.93 -11.18
N GLU A 102 -43.78 -7.70 -11.88
CA GLU A 102 -44.27 -8.75 -12.76
C GLU A 102 -44.90 -9.92 -11.97
N ALA A 103 -44.31 -10.29 -10.83
CA ALA A 103 -44.85 -11.29 -9.92
C ALA A 103 -46.24 -10.90 -9.38
N GLU A 104 -46.45 -9.63 -9.01
CA GLU A 104 -47.77 -9.13 -8.61
C GLU A 104 -48.79 -9.21 -9.75
N LYS A 105 -48.40 -8.80 -10.97
CA LYS A 105 -49.24 -8.94 -12.16
C LYS A 105 -49.62 -10.39 -12.46
N ARG A 106 -48.75 -11.36 -12.15
CA ARG A 106 -49.05 -12.80 -12.29
C ARG A 106 -50.03 -13.27 -11.20
N ARG A 107 -49.85 -12.82 -9.95
CA ARG A 107 -50.77 -13.13 -8.84
C ARG A 107 -52.19 -12.63 -9.11
N GLN A 108 -52.34 -11.39 -9.58
CA GLN A 108 -53.65 -10.83 -9.93
C GLN A 108 -54.34 -11.58 -11.07
N ARG A 109 -53.58 -11.99 -12.09
CA ARG A 109 -54.09 -12.81 -13.22
C ARG A 109 -54.52 -14.21 -12.78
N ASN A 110 -53.87 -14.79 -11.79
CA ASN A 110 -54.26 -16.10 -11.25
C ASN A 110 -55.48 -16.00 -10.35
N GLN A 111 -55.61 -14.94 -9.55
CA GLN A 111 -56.80 -14.71 -8.73
C GLN A 111 -58.06 -14.49 -9.57
N SER A 112 -57.98 -13.72 -10.66
CA SER A 112 -59.12 -13.47 -11.54
C SER A 112 -59.62 -14.75 -12.25
N LYS A 113 -58.72 -15.67 -12.59
CA LYS A 113 -59.08 -16.99 -13.14
C LYS A 113 -59.68 -17.94 -12.11
N GLN A 114 -59.34 -17.79 -10.82
CA GLN A 114 -59.90 -18.61 -9.75
C GLN A 114 -61.31 -18.16 -9.33
N GLN A 115 -61.66 -16.88 -9.50
CA GLN A 115 -63.00 -16.35 -9.24
C GLN A 115 -64.01 -16.62 -10.37
N SER A 116 -63.57 -17.00 -11.57
CA SER A 116 -64.46 -17.30 -12.71
C SER A 116 -64.79 -18.79 -12.87
N ARG A 117 -64.46 -19.62 -11.87
CA ARG A 117 -64.84 -21.04 -11.76
C ARG A 117 -65.79 -21.20 -10.58
#